data_AF-A2RWQ2-F1
#
_entry.id   AF-A2RWQ2-F1
#
_cell.length_a   1.000
_cell.length_b   1.000
_cell.length_c   1.000
_cell.angle_alpha   90.00
_cell.angle_beta   90.00
_cell.angle_gamma   90.00
#
_symmetry.space_group_name_H-M   'P 1'
#
loop_
_entity.id
_entity.type
_entity.pdbx_description
1 polymer ?
#
loop_
_entity_poly.entity_id
_entity_poly.type
_entity_poly.pdbx_seq_one_letter_code
_entity_poly.pdbx_strand_id
1 'polypeptide(L)'
;MHRIEEEAFSAESRAEPDAGAALRALGWMMFGMEDLRLCADERRELAQLARYAQTLPIDGFGGNGRHRCYAEAVLSPSARTLRWKPGIVGKDGTIEVEYEQETEFQPEYGGVRRRFARASDRVLQSSLIRKLIWFDFDLIGWAGASEPLQCGFHLVRLQALPGKPSRSTPDCLHRDGQPYTAVHLVSRHDVTGGLNYIAPPRYSGRNVDELPADALTTFTLTEPLDSYIVDDAAVCHHVSAVGCAPGAASGSRTVMLIDFSPIPLSS
;
A
#
# COMPACT_ATOMS: atom_id res chain seq x y z
N MET A 1 -0.19 -32.75 4.27
CA MET A 1 -0.93 -31.60 4.85
C MET A 1 -0.02 -30.97 5.89
N HIS A 2 0.96 -30.20 5.45
CA HIS A 2 1.87 -29.50 6.36
C HIS A 2 1.24 -28.17 6.74
N ARG A 3 0.93 -28.03 8.02
CA ARG A 3 0.53 -26.79 8.67
C ARG A 3 1.78 -25.90 8.69
N ILE A 4 1.83 -24.89 7.84
CA ILE A 4 2.83 -23.83 7.94
C ILE A 4 2.44 -23.05 9.19
N GLU A 5 3.36 -23.03 10.17
CA GLU A 5 3.18 -22.30 11.42
C GLU A 5 3.20 -20.79 11.11
N GLU A 6 2.18 -20.09 11.58
CA GLU A 6 2.12 -18.61 11.61
C GLU A 6 3.10 -18.14 12.69
N GLU A 7 4.38 -17.99 12.35
CA GLU A 7 5.35 -17.37 13.26
C GLU A 7 5.05 -15.87 13.38
N ALA A 8 4.79 -15.45 14.62
CA ALA A 8 4.68 -14.05 14.99
C ALA A 8 6.03 -13.35 14.80
N PHE A 9 5.97 -12.13 14.28
CA PHE A 9 7.10 -11.23 14.04
C PHE A 9 8.05 -11.17 15.26
N SER A 10 9.30 -11.62 15.09
CA SER A 10 10.36 -11.36 16.06
C SER A 10 10.75 -9.89 15.96
N ALA A 11 10.49 -9.14 17.04
CA ALA A 11 10.73 -7.70 17.18
C ALA A 11 12.23 -7.31 17.23
N GLU A 12 13.12 -8.05 16.55
CA GLU A 12 14.56 -7.83 16.56
C GLU A 12 15.06 -6.89 15.46
N SER A 13 14.20 -6.41 14.54
CA SER A 13 14.53 -5.29 13.65
C SER A 13 13.83 -4.00 14.08
N ARG A 14 14.18 -3.50 15.27
CA ARG A 14 13.81 -2.13 15.70
C ARG A 14 14.57 -1.12 14.84
N ALA A 15 13.89 -0.07 14.36
CA ALA A 15 14.53 0.95 13.53
C ALA A 15 15.61 1.71 14.33
N GLU A 16 16.86 1.33 14.10
CA GLU A 16 18.06 2.09 14.46
C GLU A 16 18.28 3.25 13.46
N PRO A 17 19.20 4.21 13.72
CA PRO A 17 19.51 5.37 12.87
C PRO A 17 19.86 5.09 11.38
N ASP A 18 19.75 3.84 10.94
CA ASP A 18 19.97 3.41 9.56
C ASP A 18 18.80 2.56 9.01
N ALA A 19 17.56 2.88 9.39
CA ALA A 19 16.36 2.25 8.83
C ALA A 19 16.39 2.19 7.29
N GLY A 20 16.82 3.29 6.65
CA GLY A 20 17.00 3.35 5.20
C GLY A 20 18.12 2.46 4.63
N ALA A 21 19.11 1.99 5.42
CA ALA A 21 20.12 1.08 4.86
C ALA A 21 19.56 -0.29 4.54
N ALA A 22 18.61 -0.80 5.33
CA ALA A 22 17.96 -2.07 5.01
C ALA A 22 17.28 -1.96 3.64
N LEU A 23 16.53 -0.87 3.41
CA LEU A 23 15.94 -0.58 2.11
C LEU A 23 16.98 -0.49 0.98
N ARG A 24 18.09 0.23 1.20
CA ARG A 24 19.17 0.36 0.18
C ARG A 24 19.91 -0.96 -0.08
N ALA A 25 20.06 -1.80 0.94
CA ALA A 25 20.83 -3.04 0.85
C ALA A 25 20.01 -4.21 0.29
N LEU A 26 18.73 -4.29 0.66
CA LEU A 26 17.86 -5.43 0.37
C LEU A 26 16.77 -5.10 -0.66
N GLY A 27 16.53 -3.82 -0.94
CA GLY A 27 15.42 -3.38 -1.78
C GLY A 27 14.07 -3.35 -1.07
N TRP A 28 14.03 -3.67 0.22
CA TRP A 28 12.81 -3.57 1.03
C TRP A 28 13.15 -3.55 2.52
N MET A 29 12.20 -3.13 3.35
CA MET A 29 12.29 -3.22 4.80
C MET A 29 10.90 -3.22 5.44
N MET A 30 10.82 -3.67 6.70
CA MET A 30 9.64 -3.53 7.55
C MET A 30 9.87 -2.52 8.66
N PHE A 31 8.79 -1.92 9.14
CA PHE A 31 8.76 -1.02 10.30
C PHE A 31 7.35 -1.02 10.91
N GLY A 32 7.24 -0.54 12.15
CA GLY A 32 5.99 -0.59 12.91
C GLY A 32 5.59 0.74 13.53
N MET A 33 4.48 0.72 14.27
CA MET A 33 3.95 1.91 14.94
C MET A 33 4.95 2.57 15.92
N GLU A 34 5.83 1.78 16.55
CA GLU A 34 6.85 2.31 17.48
C GLU A 34 7.83 3.25 16.77
N ASP A 35 8.20 2.95 15.53
CA ASP A 35 9.14 3.73 14.72
C ASP A 35 8.54 5.08 14.29
N LEU A 36 7.21 5.11 14.09
CA LEU A 36 6.46 6.30 13.65
C LEU A 36 6.25 7.34 14.76
N ARG A 37 6.39 6.93 16.03
CA ARG A 37 6.26 7.81 17.22
C ARG A 37 5.00 8.70 17.16
N LEU A 38 3.84 8.07 16.95
CA LEU A 38 2.58 8.79 16.81
C LEU A 38 2.12 9.47 18.11
N CYS A 39 1.66 10.71 17.98
CA CYS A 39 1.00 11.46 19.05
C CYS A 39 -0.45 10.97 19.25
N ALA A 40 -1.12 11.47 20.29
CA ALA A 40 -2.49 11.06 20.60
C ALA A 40 -3.48 11.40 19.47
N ASP A 41 -3.27 12.52 18.78
CA ASP A 41 -4.17 12.99 17.71
C ASP A 41 -4.06 12.09 16.48
N GLU A 42 -2.84 11.75 16.07
CA GLU A 42 -2.56 10.84 14.94
C GLU A 42 -3.10 9.43 15.21
N ARG A 43 -3.02 8.94 16.45
CA ARG A 43 -3.66 7.66 16.85
C ARG A 43 -5.18 7.72 16.72
N ARG A 44 -5.81 8.85 17.06
CA ARG A 44 -7.26 9.04 16.84
C ARG A 44 -7.58 9.13 15.34
N GLU A 45 -6.74 9.77 14.54
CA GLU A 45 -6.90 9.85 13.08
C GLU A 45 -6.76 8.48 12.42
N LEU A 46 -5.89 7.59 12.91
CA LEU A 46 -5.80 6.21 12.44
C LEU A 46 -7.12 5.46 12.65
N ALA A 47 -7.73 5.60 13.83
CA ALA A 47 -9.05 5.03 14.11
C ALA A 47 -10.15 5.65 13.23
N GLN A 48 -10.05 6.94 12.88
CA GLN A 48 -10.99 7.58 11.94
C GLN A 48 -10.79 7.07 10.52
N LEU A 49 -9.54 6.85 10.08
CA LEU A 49 -9.21 6.28 8.78
C LEU A 49 -9.78 4.87 8.65
N ALA A 50 -9.66 4.03 9.70
CA ALA A 50 -10.23 2.69 9.72
C ALA A 50 -11.77 2.69 9.57
N ARG A 51 -12.46 3.69 10.13
CA ARG A 51 -13.91 3.88 9.94
C ARG A 51 -14.24 4.39 8.55
N TYR A 52 -13.48 5.36 8.04
CA TYR A 52 -13.64 5.88 6.68
C TYR A 52 -13.44 4.77 5.63
N ALA A 53 -12.50 3.85 5.86
CA ALA A 53 -12.27 2.71 4.98
C ALA A 53 -13.52 1.82 4.78
N GLN A 54 -14.44 1.79 5.76
CA GLN A 54 -15.69 1.02 5.65
C GLN A 54 -16.70 1.64 4.67
N THR A 55 -16.53 2.92 4.33
CA THR A 55 -17.41 3.65 3.40
C THR A 55 -16.86 3.69 1.98
N LEU A 56 -15.73 3.02 1.71
CA LEU A 56 -15.11 3.04 0.39
C LEU A 56 -16.01 2.37 -0.66
N PRO A 57 -16.13 2.96 -1.86
CA PRO A 57 -16.86 2.34 -2.95
C PRO A 57 -16.17 1.06 -3.41
N ILE A 58 -16.94 0.16 -4.03
CA ILE A 58 -16.39 -1.03 -4.69
C ILE A 58 -15.43 -0.58 -5.80
N ASP A 59 -14.29 -1.24 -5.89
CA ASP A 59 -13.32 -1.04 -6.96
C ASP A 59 -13.85 -1.66 -8.27
N GLY A 60 -14.24 -0.81 -9.23
CA GLY A 60 -14.70 -1.26 -10.55
C GLY A 60 -13.61 -1.91 -11.41
N PHE A 61 -12.34 -1.79 -11.01
CA PHE A 61 -11.16 -2.35 -11.70
C PHE A 61 -10.41 -3.36 -10.82
N GLY A 62 -11.10 -3.94 -9.84
CA GLY A 62 -10.51 -4.85 -8.85
C GLY A 62 -11.22 -6.19 -8.76
N GLY A 63 -10.59 -7.14 -8.07
CA GLY A 63 -11.19 -8.43 -7.73
C GLY A 63 -12.37 -8.31 -6.76
N ASN A 64 -13.07 -9.44 -6.56
CA ASN A 64 -14.24 -9.53 -5.66
C ASN A 64 -13.96 -8.94 -4.27
N GLY A 65 -14.88 -8.11 -3.77
CA GLY A 65 -14.81 -7.53 -2.43
C GLY A 65 -13.70 -6.50 -2.23
N ARG A 66 -13.04 -6.02 -3.29
CA ARG A 66 -12.09 -4.91 -3.20
C ARG A 66 -12.82 -3.58 -3.22
N HIS A 67 -12.50 -2.72 -2.27
CA HIS A 67 -12.98 -1.36 -2.16
C HIS A 67 -11.78 -0.42 -2.13
N ARG A 68 -11.86 0.74 -2.79
CA ARG A 68 -10.75 1.68 -2.76
C ARG A 68 -11.13 3.14 -2.95
N CYS A 69 -10.25 4.01 -2.50
CA CYS A 69 -10.12 5.37 -3.01
C CYS A 69 -8.66 5.65 -3.38
N TYR A 70 -8.45 6.72 -4.13
CA TYR A 70 -7.14 7.22 -4.51
C TYR A 70 -7.06 8.72 -4.28
N ALA A 71 -5.88 9.24 -4.02
CA ALA A 71 -5.60 10.66 -4.14
C ALA A 71 -4.16 10.83 -4.59
N GLU A 72 -3.88 11.97 -5.17
CA GLU A 72 -2.56 12.28 -5.69
C GLU A 72 -2.17 13.68 -5.26
N ALA A 73 -0.92 13.85 -4.87
CA ALA A 73 -0.36 15.13 -4.50
C ALA A 73 0.90 15.42 -5.28
N VAL A 74 1.22 16.71 -5.39
CA VAL A 74 2.56 17.19 -5.71
C VAL A 74 3.30 17.39 -4.39
N LEU A 75 4.37 16.64 -4.20
CA LEU A 75 5.30 16.76 -3.08
C LEU A 75 6.48 17.63 -3.53
N SER A 76 6.83 18.64 -2.75
CA SER A 76 8.01 19.48 -2.99
C SER A 76 9.05 19.22 -1.90
N PRO A 77 10.14 18.47 -2.19
CA PRO A 77 11.09 18.03 -1.17
C PRO A 77 11.74 19.19 -0.41
N SER A 78 12.28 20.19 -1.11
CA SER A 78 13.01 21.30 -0.49
C SER A 78 12.14 22.18 0.40
N ALA A 79 10.88 22.39 0.03
CA ALA A 79 9.94 23.18 0.81
C ALA A 79 9.20 22.36 1.89
N ARG A 80 9.35 21.03 1.89
CA ARG A 80 8.53 20.07 2.65
C ARG A 80 7.03 20.38 2.58
N THR A 81 6.56 20.67 1.37
CA THR A 81 5.13 20.92 1.11
C THR A 81 4.51 19.80 0.31
N LEU A 82 3.21 19.60 0.53
CA LEU A 82 2.39 18.61 -0.15
C LEU A 82 1.11 19.32 -0.61
N ARG A 83 0.78 19.21 -1.89
CA ARG A 83 -0.44 19.81 -2.48
C ARG A 83 -1.25 18.74 -3.17
N TRP A 84 -2.36 18.34 -2.55
CA TRP A 84 -3.31 17.40 -3.12
C TRP A 84 -3.96 17.97 -4.39
N LYS A 85 -4.07 17.15 -5.42
CA LYS A 85 -4.85 17.45 -6.61
C LYS A 85 -6.33 17.52 -6.21
N PRO A 86 -7.09 18.51 -6.73
CA PRO A 86 -8.49 18.69 -6.37
C PRO A 86 -9.38 17.54 -6.87
N GLY A 87 -8.98 16.84 -7.93
CA GLY A 87 -9.77 15.83 -8.61
C GLY A 87 -10.79 16.43 -9.60
N ILE A 88 -11.55 15.56 -10.24
CA ILE A 88 -12.59 15.86 -11.22
C ILE A 88 -13.93 15.69 -10.52
N VAL A 89 -14.78 16.73 -10.55
CA VAL A 89 -16.11 16.67 -9.94
C VAL A 89 -17.11 16.07 -10.93
N GLY A 90 -17.66 14.91 -10.59
CA GLY A 90 -18.73 14.23 -11.32
C GLY A 90 -20.08 14.93 -11.16
N LYS A 91 -21.05 14.56 -12.01
CA LYS A 91 -22.39 15.16 -12.01
C LYS A 91 -23.20 14.87 -10.74
N ASP A 92 -22.89 13.78 -10.06
CA ASP A 92 -23.49 13.35 -8.79
C ASP A 92 -22.75 13.92 -7.57
N GLY A 93 -21.76 14.80 -7.78
CA GLY A 93 -20.94 15.39 -6.73
C GLY A 93 -19.81 14.48 -6.22
N THR A 94 -19.65 13.27 -6.78
CA THR A 94 -18.46 12.46 -6.53
C THR A 94 -17.22 13.18 -7.06
N ILE A 95 -16.09 13.03 -6.37
CA ILE A 95 -14.82 13.58 -6.83
C ILE A 95 -13.95 12.40 -7.20
N GLU A 96 -13.39 12.40 -8.40
CA GLU A 96 -12.55 11.32 -8.91
C GLU A 96 -11.13 11.82 -9.20
N VAL A 97 -10.16 10.92 -9.19
CA VAL A 97 -8.79 11.18 -9.64
C VAL A 97 -8.43 10.13 -10.68
N GLU A 98 -7.77 10.58 -11.74
CA GLU A 98 -7.25 9.70 -12.77
C GLU A 98 -5.99 9.01 -12.26
N TYR A 99 -5.88 7.71 -12.56
CA TYR A 99 -4.72 6.89 -12.24
C TYR A 99 -4.43 5.99 -13.43
N GLU A 100 -3.19 6.06 -13.90
CA GLU A 100 -2.70 5.33 -15.06
C GLU A 100 -1.49 4.51 -14.62
N GLN A 101 -1.43 3.26 -15.07
CA GLN A 101 -0.28 2.38 -14.91
C GLN A 101 0.06 1.82 -16.28
N GLU A 102 1.35 1.66 -16.55
CA GLU A 102 1.82 1.03 -17.78
C GLU A 102 1.39 -0.44 -17.85
N THR A 103 1.30 -0.96 -19.06
CA THR A 103 0.87 -2.36 -19.30
C THR A 103 1.77 -3.38 -18.64
N GLU A 104 3.05 -3.07 -18.47
CA GLU A 104 4.01 -3.92 -17.77
C GLU A 104 3.62 -4.16 -16.30
N PHE A 105 3.08 -3.14 -15.62
CA PHE A 105 2.76 -3.18 -14.18
C PHE A 105 1.30 -3.52 -13.91
N GLN A 106 0.41 -3.22 -14.86
CA GLN A 106 -1.00 -3.56 -14.79
C GLN A 106 -1.46 -4.24 -16.09
N PRO A 107 -1.22 -5.55 -16.26
CA PRO A 107 -1.53 -6.25 -17.51
C PRO A 107 -3.03 -6.19 -17.89
N GLU A 108 -3.92 -6.12 -16.90
CA GLU A 108 -5.37 -6.09 -17.13
C GLU A 108 -5.90 -4.73 -17.62
N TYR A 109 -5.22 -3.64 -17.26
CA TYR A 109 -5.69 -2.26 -17.48
C TYR A 109 -4.59 -1.29 -17.95
N GLY A 110 -3.51 -1.83 -18.50
CA GLY A 110 -2.35 -1.09 -18.97
C GLY A 110 -2.69 -0.01 -19.98
N GLY A 111 -2.19 1.21 -19.79
CA GLY A 111 -2.46 2.35 -20.68
C GLY A 111 -3.92 2.83 -20.65
N VAL A 112 -4.75 2.32 -19.73
CA VAL A 112 -6.11 2.81 -19.49
C VAL A 112 -6.08 3.82 -18.35
N ARG A 113 -6.56 5.04 -18.63
CA ARG A 113 -6.84 6.04 -17.60
C ARG A 113 -8.05 5.62 -16.79
N ARG A 114 -7.80 5.05 -15.62
CA ARG A 114 -8.85 4.66 -14.67
C ARG A 114 -9.20 5.85 -13.80
N ARG A 115 -10.48 5.93 -13.39
CA ARG A 115 -10.95 6.92 -12.43
C ARG A 115 -11.35 6.21 -11.15
N PHE A 116 -10.82 6.72 -10.05
CA PHE A 116 -11.16 6.23 -8.71
C PHE A 116 -11.76 7.36 -7.89
N ALA A 117 -12.69 7.01 -7.01
CA ALA A 117 -13.19 7.96 -6.01
C ALA A 117 -12.02 8.55 -5.22
N ARG A 118 -12.05 9.87 -5.05
CA ARG A 118 -11.01 10.60 -4.34
C ARG A 118 -11.17 10.41 -2.84
N ALA A 119 -10.06 10.22 -2.12
CA ALA A 119 -10.08 10.29 -0.67
C ALA A 119 -10.66 11.64 -0.18
N SER A 120 -11.43 11.63 0.91
CA SER A 120 -12.09 12.85 1.41
C SER A 120 -11.09 13.91 1.89
N ASP A 121 -11.47 15.19 1.84
CA ASP A 121 -10.63 16.30 2.35
C ASP A 121 -10.19 16.08 3.80
N ARG A 122 -11.08 15.54 4.63
CA ARG A 122 -10.79 15.22 6.02
C ARG A 122 -9.63 14.23 6.17
N VAL A 123 -9.58 13.20 5.31
CA VAL A 123 -8.47 12.24 5.29
C VAL A 123 -7.20 12.91 4.76
N LEU A 124 -7.31 13.68 3.67
CA LEU A 124 -6.16 14.33 3.05
C LEU A 124 -5.54 15.45 3.90
N GLN A 125 -6.30 16.04 4.82
CA GLN A 125 -5.85 17.07 5.76
C GLN A 125 -5.36 16.48 7.10
N SER A 126 -5.44 15.16 7.29
CA SER A 126 -5.00 14.49 8.52
C SER A 126 -3.50 14.66 8.77
N SER A 127 -3.16 14.93 10.03
CA SER A 127 -1.76 14.99 10.48
C SER A 127 -1.05 13.64 10.35
N LEU A 128 -1.75 12.51 10.57
CA LEU A 128 -1.26 11.16 10.38
C LEU A 128 -0.82 10.92 8.93
N ILE A 129 -1.68 11.21 7.96
CA ILE A 129 -1.36 10.99 6.54
C ILE A 129 -0.13 11.81 6.14
N ARG A 130 -0.09 13.07 6.56
CA ARG A 130 1.07 13.93 6.32
C ARG A 130 2.35 13.38 6.97
N LYS A 131 2.27 12.87 8.20
CA LYS A 131 3.41 12.28 8.91
C LYS A 131 3.92 11.04 8.19
N LEU A 132 3.04 10.12 7.80
CA LEU A 132 3.42 8.90 7.09
C LEU A 132 4.12 9.22 5.76
N ILE A 133 3.54 10.08 4.93
CA ILE A 133 4.14 10.50 3.66
C ILE A 133 5.55 11.03 3.85
N TRP A 134 5.78 11.89 4.85
CA TRP A 134 7.11 12.42 5.10
C TRP A 134 8.07 11.42 5.70
N PHE A 135 7.58 10.51 6.55
CA PHE A 135 8.38 9.42 7.10
C PHE A 135 8.86 8.49 5.98
N ASP A 136 7.95 8.05 5.10
CA ASP A 136 8.27 7.18 3.97
C ASP A 136 9.22 7.87 2.99
N PHE A 137 8.99 9.16 2.70
CA PHE A 137 9.88 9.96 1.86
C PHE A 137 11.30 10.10 2.45
N ASP A 138 11.42 10.24 3.78
CA ASP A 138 12.72 10.33 4.42
C ASP A 138 13.43 8.96 4.43
N LEU A 139 12.70 7.84 4.51
CA LEU A 139 13.26 6.48 4.44
C LEU A 139 13.90 6.16 3.09
N ILE A 140 13.28 6.57 1.98
CA ILE A 140 13.80 6.28 0.64
C ILE A 140 15.10 7.02 0.32
N GLY A 141 15.44 8.05 1.11
CA GLY A 141 16.68 8.81 0.93
C GLY A 141 16.79 9.40 -0.49
N TRP A 142 15.68 9.92 -1.01
CA TRP A 142 15.56 10.34 -2.41
C TRP A 142 16.71 11.26 -2.84
N ALA A 143 17.56 10.74 -3.72
CA ALA A 143 18.75 11.44 -4.23
C ALA A 143 18.46 12.33 -5.44
N GLY A 144 17.28 12.18 -6.07
CA GLY A 144 16.83 13.05 -7.14
C GLY A 144 16.69 14.48 -6.62
N ALA A 145 17.08 15.44 -7.45
CA ALA A 145 17.19 16.87 -7.11
C ALA A 145 15.95 17.45 -6.40
N SER A 146 16.03 18.72 -5.97
CA SER A 146 14.96 19.53 -5.36
C SER A 146 13.63 19.62 -6.14
N GLU A 147 13.50 18.87 -7.23
CA GLU A 147 12.35 18.81 -8.11
C GLU A 147 11.11 18.22 -7.41
N PRO A 148 9.91 18.70 -7.78
CA PRO A 148 8.67 18.13 -7.28
C PRO A 148 8.47 16.68 -7.74
N LEU A 149 7.87 15.88 -6.85
CA LEU A 149 7.47 14.50 -7.10
C LEU A 149 5.94 14.39 -7.08
N GLN A 150 5.43 13.39 -7.80
CA GLN A 150 4.11 12.87 -7.57
C GLN A 150 4.14 11.98 -6.33
N CYS A 151 3.15 12.15 -5.45
CA CYS A 151 2.90 11.29 -4.31
C CYS A 151 1.50 10.70 -4.43
N GLY A 152 1.42 9.39 -4.63
CA GLY A 152 0.16 8.65 -4.64
C GLY A 152 -0.25 8.25 -3.23
N PHE A 153 -1.55 8.31 -2.96
CA PHE A 153 -2.17 7.79 -1.74
C PHE A 153 -3.31 6.86 -2.12
N HIS A 154 -3.13 5.57 -1.86
CA HIS A 154 -4.14 4.56 -2.07
C HIS A 154 -4.68 4.10 -0.72
N LEU A 155 -6.01 3.97 -0.60
CA LEU A 155 -6.62 3.27 0.53
C LEU A 155 -7.42 2.11 -0.04
N VAL A 156 -7.05 0.90 0.33
CA VAL A 156 -7.62 -0.34 -0.22
C VAL A 156 -8.14 -1.20 0.92
N ARG A 157 -9.41 -1.57 0.85
CA ARG A 157 -10.05 -2.52 1.76
C ARG A 157 -10.46 -3.76 0.99
N LEU A 158 -9.95 -4.91 1.41
CA LEU A 158 -10.37 -6.22 0.93
C LEU A 158 -11.40 -6.78 1.91
N GLN A 159 -12.61 -7.07 1.41
CA GLN A 159 -13.71 -7.65 2.18
C GLN A 159 -13.94 -9.09 1.75
N ALA A 160 -13.80 -10.02 2.70
CA ALA A 160 -14.05 -11.43 2.49
C ALA A 160 -15.38 -11.85 3.10
N LEU A 161 -16.09 -12.76 2.44
CA LEU A 161 -17.28 -13.44 2.96
C LEU A 161 -17.01 -14.95 3.04
N PRO A 162 -17.80 -15.73 3.80
CA PRO A 162 -17.68 -17.18 3.81
C PRO A 162 -17.71 -17.77 2.39
N GLY A 163 -16.65 -18.51 2.03
CA GLY A 163 -16.48 -19.10 0.69
C GLY A 163 -16.17 -18.11 -0.45
N LYS A 164 -16.02 -16.81 -0.15
CA LYS A 164 -15.74 -15.76 -1.14
C LYS A 164 -14.53 -14.92 -0.68
N PRO A 165 -13.30 -15.36 -0.99
CA PRO A 165 -12.10 -14.59 -0.67
C PRO A 165 -11.99 -13.34 -1.54
N SER A 166 -11.25 -12.35 -1.05
CA SER A 166 -10.92 -11.12 -1.78
C SER A 166 -9.43 -11.08 -2.12
N ARG A 167 -9.08 -10.59 -3.31
CA ARG A 167 -7.75 -10.66 -3.91
C ARG A 167 -7.25 -9.28 -4.34
N SER A 168 -5.94 -9.09 -4.32
CA SER A 168 -5.30 -7.96 -5.00
C SER A 168 -5.26 -8.19 -6.51
N THR A 169 -5.06 -7.12 -7.26
CA THR A 169 -4.84 -7.16 -8.71
C THR A 169 -3.58 -6.35 -9.02
N PRO A 170 -2.53 -6.94 -9.63
CA PRO A 170 -2.43 -8.33 -10.09
C PRO A 170 -2.42 -9.39 -8.96
N ASP A 171 -2.91 -10.59 -9.25
CA ASP A 171 -2.90 -11.75 -8.32
C ASP A 171 -1.66 -12.64 -8.55
N CYS A 172 -0.49 -12.02 -8.69
CA CYS A 172 0.82 -12.67 -8.83
C CYS A 172 1.93 -11.79 -8.25
N LEU A 173 3.18 -12.28 -8.25
CA LEU A 173 4.34 -11.44 -7.97
C LEU A 173 4.41 -10.33 -9.01
N HIS A 174 4.46 -9.08 -8.56
CA HIS A 174 4.45 -7.92 -9.44
C HIS A 174 5.35 -6.81 -8.92
N ARG A 175 5.50 -5.83 -9.79
CA ARG A 175 6.07 -4.52 -9.53
C ARG A 175 4.96 -3.49 -9.70
N ASP A 176 5.00 -2.42 -8.92
CA ASP A 176 3.98 -1.38 -8.93
C ASP A 176 4.20 -0.37 -10.07
N GLY A 177 5.47 -0.19 -10.47
CA GLY A 177 5.90 0.76 -11.49
C GLY A 177 6.26 2.14 -10.95
N GLN A 178 6.03 2.39 -9.65
CA GLN A 178 6.56 3.53 -8.93
C GLN A 178 7.89 3.13 -8.27
N PRO A 179 8.94 3.97 -8.31
CA PRO A 179 10.25 3.63 -7.73
C PRO A 179 10.20 3.08 -6.30
N TYR A 180 9.31 3.64 -5.47
CA TYR A 180 9.10 3.16 -4.10
C TYR A 180 7.61 3.17 -3.75
N THR A 181 7.19 2.12 -3.04
CA THR A 181 5.84 1.99 -2.47
C THR A 181 5.94 1.54 -1.01
N ALA A 182 5.41 2.35 -0.10
CA ALA A 182 5.16 1.97 1.28
C ALA A 182 3.74 1.44 1.43
N VAL A 183 3.57 0.41 2.27
CA VAL A 183 2.27 -0.19 2.59
C VAL A 183 2.14 -0.25 4.10
N HIS A 184 1.03 0.30 4.61
CA HIS A 184 0.73 0.32 6.05
C HIS A 184 -0.60 -0.36 6.32
N LEU A 185 -0.63 -1.27 7.30
CA LEU A 185 -1.89 -1.85 7.75
C LEU A 185 -2.72 -0.80 8.48
N VAL A 186 -3.97 -0.60 8.04
CA VAL A 186 -4.93 0.29 8.71
C VAL A 186 -5.79 -0.50 9.70
N SER A 187 -6.30 -1.64 9.25
CA SER A 187 -7.12 -2.52 10.08
C SER A 187 -7.16 -3.95 9.55
N ARG A 188 -7.33 -4.91 10.45
CA ARG A 188 -7.49 -6.33 10.15
C ARG A 188 -8.52 -6.92 11.11
N HIS A 189 -9.60 -7.49 10.56
CA HIS A 189 -10.71 -8.03 11.36
C HIS A 189 -11.23 -9.32 10.72
N ASP A 190 -11.30 -10.40 11.50
CA ASP A 190 -11.93 -11.67 11.13
C ASP A 190 -11.50 -12.22 9.76
N VAL A 191 -10.20 -12.12 9.45
CA VAL A 191 -9.61 -12.62 8.20
C VAL A 191 -8.49 -13.63 8.42
N THR A 192 -8.44 -14.62 7.52
CA THR A 192 -7.27 -15.49 7.29
C THR A 192 -6.54 -15.04 6.03
N GLY A 193 -5.28 -15.46 5.85
CA GLY A 193 -4.49 -15.10 4.67
C GLY A 193 -3.98 -13.65 4.72
N GLY A 194 -3.77 -13.02 3.55
CA GLY A 194 -3.10 -11.73 3.47
C GLY A 194 -1.61 -11.81 3.85
N LEU A 195 -0.98 -12.93 3.48
CA LEU A 195 0.45 -13.17 3.61
C LEU A 195 1.15 -12.40 2.49
N ASN A 196 2.11 -11.54 2.85
CA ASN A 196 2.92 -10.82 1.87
C ASN A 196 4.13 -11.68 1.49
N TYR A 197 4.57 -11.52 0.26
CA TYR A 197 5.72 -12.19 -0.33
C TYR A 197 6.63 -11.14 -0.95
N ILE A 198 7.93 -11.29 -0.72
CA ILE A 198 8.99 -10.53 -1.38
C ILE A 198 9.89 -11.52 -2.10
N ALA A 199 10.24 -11.22 -3.35
CA ALA A 199 11.12 -12.03 -4.16
C ALA A 199 12.03 -11.16 -5.04
N PRO A 200 13.15 -11.70 -5.56
CA PRO A 200 13.94 -11.03 -6.57
C PRO A 200 13.12 -10.64 -7.81
N PRO A 201 13.41 -9.49 -8.46
CA PRO A 201 12.54 -8.87 -9.47
C PRO A 201 12.39 -9.74 -10.74
N ARG A 202 13.33 -10.66 -10.98
CA ARG A 202 13.26 -11.67 -12.06
C ARG A 202 12.06 -12.61 -11.95
N TYR A 203 11.39 -12.66 -10.81
CA TYR A 203 10.17 -13.45 -10.61
C TYR A 203 8.88 -12.67 -10.81
N SER A 204 8.95 -11.40 -11.24
CA SER A 204 7.76 -10.63 -11.63
C SER A 204 6.96 -11.39 -12.69
N GLY A 205 5.63 -11.39 -12.54
CA GLY A 205 4.67 -12.13 -13.36
C GLY A 205 4.48 -13.61 -12.99
N ARG A 206 5.22 -14.14 -12.00
CA ARG A 206 5.12 -15.55 -11.57
C ARG A 206 4.17 -15.73 -10.39
N ASN A 207 3.52 -16.89 -10.31
CA ASN A 207 2.77 -17.27 -9.11
C ASN A 207 3.73 -17.74 -8.01
N VAL A 208 3.40 -17.43 -6.75
CA VAL A 208 4.24 -17.81 -5.60
C VAL A 208 4.44 -19.33 -5.47
N ASP A 209 3.46 -20.12 -5.92
CA ASP A 209 3.51 -21.59 -5.88
C ASP A 209 4.48 -22.20 -6.93
N GLU A 210 4.96 -21.39 -7.88
CA GLU A 210 5.92 -21.83 -8.91
C GLU A 210 7.38 -21.60 -8.50
N LEU A 211 7.61 -20.95 -7.36
CA LEU A 211 8.94 -20.58 -6.88
C LEU A 211 9.45 -21.58 -5.84
N PRO A 212 10.78 -21.79 -5.75
CA PRO A 212 11.35 -22.51 -4.64
C PRO A 212 11.19 -21.66 -3.36
N ALA A 213 10.98 -22.31 -2.22
CA ALA A 213 10.67 -21.62 -0.95
C ALA A 213 11.78 -20.65 -0.50
N ASP A 214 13.05 -20.94 -0.82
CA ASP A 214 14.20 -20.10 -0.50
C ASP A 214 14.30 -18.83 -1.35
N ALA A 215 13.51 -18.71 -2.42
CA ALA A 215 13.40 -17.49 -3.22
C ALA A 215 12.39 -16.48 -2.66
N LEU A 216 11.64 -16.84 -1.61
CA LEU A 216 10.57 -16.03 -1.04
C LEU A 216 10.89 -15.64 0.39
N THR A 217 10.74 -14.34 0.69
CA THR A 217 10.56 -13.89 2.07
C THR A 217 9.08 -13.63 2.31
N THR A 218 8.53 -14.11 3.41
CA THR A 218 7.09 -14.00 3.72
C THR A 218 6.84 -13.40 5.08
N PHE A 219 5.81 -12.57 5.19
CA PHE A 219 5.37 -11.99 6.46
C PHE A 219 3.91 -11.56 6.40
N THR A 220 3.23 -11.51 7.55
CA THR A 220 1.85 -11.03 7.66
C THR A 220 1.83 -9.72 8.44
N LEU A 221 1.08 -8.73 7.95
CA LEU A 221 0.78 -7.52 8.73
C LEU A 221 -0.42 -7.83 9.64
N THR A 222 -0.22 -7.67 10.94
CA THR A 222 -1.17 -8.09 11.99
C THR A 222 -1.72 -6.92 12.79
N GLU A 223 -0.84 -6.02 13.23
CA GLU A 223 -1.17 -4.88 14.07
C GLU A 223 -1.29 -3.59 13.23
N PRO A 224 -2.13 -2.62 13.63
CA PRO A 224 -2.21 -1.35 12.93
C PRO A 224 -0.84 -0.70 12.78
N LEU A 225 -0.53 -0.24 11.57
CA LEU A 225 0.74 0.32 11.14
C LEU A 225 1.94 -0.64 11.17
N ASP A 226 1.72 -1.94 11.27
CA ASP A 226 2.66 -2.89 10.66
C ASP A 226 2.82 -2.47 9.19
N SER A 227 4.05 -2.18 8.81
CA SER A 227 4.36 -1.53 7.54
C SER A 227 5.56 -2.17 6.86
N TYR A 228 5.59 -2.07 5.53
CA TYR A 228 6.77 -2.37 4.74
C TYR A 228 6.89 -1.37 3.59
N ILE A 229 8.11 -1.17 3.10
CA ILE A 229 8.40 -0.35 1.92
C ILE A 229 9.30 -1.15 0.97
N VAL A 230 9.06 -1.01 -0.32
CA VAL A 230 9.83 -1.67 -1.38
C VAL A 230 10.45 -0.65 -2.32
N ASP A 231 11.65 -0.97 -2.81
CA ASP A 231 12.26 -0.41 -4.02
C ASP A 231 11.85 -1.32 -5.20
N ASP A 232 11.04 -0.77 -6.10
CA ASP A 232 10.45 -1.51 -7.21
C ASP A 232 11.48 -2.01 -8.22
N ALA A 233 12.67 -1.38 -8.28
CA ALA A 233 13.77 -1.87 -9.12
C ALA A 233 14.46 -3.10 -8.51
N ALA A 234 14.41 -3.25 -7.19
CA ALA A 234 15.19 -4.22 -6.44
C ALA A 234 14.42 -5.49 -6.06
N VAL A 235 13.08 -5.44 -5.99
CA VAL A 235 12.23 -6.59 -5.63
C VAL A 235 10.93 -6.64 -6.45
N CYS A 236 10.27 -7.79 -6.44
CA CYS A 236 8.85 -7.90 -6.74
C CYS A 236 8.11 -8.43 -5.50
N HIS A 237 6.81 -8.17 -5.42
CA HIS A 237 6.01 -8.55 -4.27
C HIS A 237 4.62 -9.06 -4.62
N HIS A 238 3.97 -9.73 -3.67
CA HIS A 238 2.60 -10.22 -3.78
C HIS A 238 1.95 -10.24 -2.40
N VAL A 239 0.62 -10.24 -2.36
CA VAL A 239 -0.15 -10.52 -1.15
C VAL A 239 -1.20 -11.57 -1.45
N SER A 240 -1.23 -12.65 -0.66
CA SER A 240 -2.23 -13.69 -0.85
C SER A 240 -3.64 -13.18 -0.58
N ALA A 241 -4.62 -13.88 -1.16
CA ALA A 241 -6.03 -13.63 -0.93
C ALA A 241 -6.36 -13.59 0.58
N VAL A 242 -7.28 -12.72 0.95
CA VAL A 242 -7.88 -12.72 2.29
C VAL A 242 -9.17 -13.52 2.29
N GLY A 243 -9.28 -14.46 3.23
CA GLY A 243 -10.45 -15.28 3.47
C GLY A 243 -11.21 -14.81 4.72
N CYS A 244 -12.49 -15.17 4.80
CA CYS A 244 -13.28 -14.93 6.02
C CYS A 244 -12.89 -15.97 7.08
N ALA A 245 -12.62 -15.51 8.31
CA ALA A 245 -12.26 -16.41 9.41
C ALA A 245 -13.38 -17.40 9.74
N PRO A 246 -13.05 -18.62 10.22
CA PRO A 246 -14.05 -19.60 10.63
C PRO A 246 -15.04 -19.03 11.65
N GLY A 247 -16.34 -19.14 11.37
CA GLY A 247 -17.41 -18.66 12.26
C GLY A 247 -17.75 -17.17 12.12
N ALA A 248 -16.98 -16.39 11.37
CA ALA A 248 -17.28 -14.99 11.11
C ALA A 248 -18.31 -14.82 9.96
N ALA A 249 -19.11 -13.76 10.02
CA ALA A 249 -20.05 -13.40 8.95
C ALA A 249 -19.38 -12.67 7.77
N SER A 250 -18.28 -11.96 8.06
CA SER A 250 -17.43 -11.27 7.09
C SER A 250 -16.08 -10.95 7.72
N GLY A 251 -15.03 -10.86 6.90
CA GLY A 251 -13.72 -10.36 7.30
C GLY A 251 -13.29 -9.14 6.48
N SER A 252 -12.41 -8.30 7.02
CA SER A 252 -11.78 -7.23 6.25
C SER A 252 -10.31 -7.03 6.57
N ARG A 253 -9.52 -6.69 5.55
CA ARG A 253 -8.15 -6.19 5.66
C ARG A 253 -8.05 -4.87 4.91
N THR A 254 -7.65 -3.81 5.60
CA THR A 254 -7.46 -2.49 5.02
C THR A 254 -5.99 -2.12 5.08
N VAL A 255 -5.43 -1.70 3.95
CA VAL A 255 -4.10 -1.12 3.85
C VAL A 255 -4.18 0.25 3.20
N MET A 256 -3.26 1.14 3.57
CA MET A 256 -2.95 2.31 2.78
C MET A 256 -1.58 2.15 2.12
N LEU A 257 -1.46 2.61 0.88
CA LEU A 257 -0.21 2.63 0.15
C LEU A 257 0.17 4.07 -0.16
N ILE A 258 1.46 4.37 -0.03
CA ILE A 258 2.05 5.66 -0.36
C ILE A 258 3.20 5.39 -1.32
N ASP A 259 3.13 6.00 -2.51
CA ASP A 259 4.13 5.84 -3.55
C ASP A 259 4.68 7.21 -3.97
N PHE A 260 5.90 7.19 -4.52
CA PHE A 260 6.59 8.39 -5.01
C PHE A 260 7.09 8.17 -6.42
N SER A 261 6.81 9.12 -7.31
CA SER A 261 7.27 9.08 -8.70
C SER A 261 7.78 10.44 -9.16
N PRO A 262 8.81 10.50 -10.01
CA PRO A 262 9.14 11.71 -10.74
C PRO A 262 7.92 12.20 -11.52
N ILE A 263 7.69 13.52 -11.52
CA ILE A 263 6.69 14.09 -12.43
C ILE A 263 7.32 14.05 -13.83
N PRO A 264 6.67 13.42 -14.84
CA PRO A 264 7.17 13.46 -16.20
C PRO A 264 7.34 14.91 -16.64
N LEU A 265 8.52 15.25 -17.16
CA LEU A 265 8.69 16.53 -17.84
C LEU A 265 7.70 16.55 -19.00
N SER A 266 6.78 17.52 -19.02
CA SER A 266 5.87 17.73 -20.14
C SER A 266 6.72 17.86 -21.42
N SER A 267 6.59 16.89 -22.33
CA SER A 267 7.10 16.99 -23.70
C SER A 267 6.28 18.00 -24.51
#